data_AF-A0A091KMR0-F1
#
_entry.id   AF-A0A091KMR0-F1
#
_cell.length_a   1.000
_cell.length_b   1.000
_cell.length_c   1.000
_cell.angle_alpha   90.00
_cell.angle_beta   90.00
_cell.angle_gamma   90.00
#
_symmetry.space_group_name_H-M   'P 1'
#
loop_
_entity.id
_entity.type
_entity.pdbx_description
1 polymer ?
#
loop_
_entity_poly.entity_id
_entity_poly.type
_entity_poly.pdbx_seq_one_letter_code
_entity_poly.pdbx_strand_id
1 'polypeptide(L)' 'RNLFGPVDHEQLWQDFQHMLHNGIEGAQQKWNFDFLQDTPAEGLLQWE' A
#
# COMPACT_ATOMS: atom_id res chain seq x y z
N ARG A 1 -29.43 -10.72 -4.77
CA ARG A 1 -29.89 -9.87 -3.64
C ARG A 1 -28.70 -9.10 -3.13
N ASN A 2 -28.79 -7.77 -3.05
CA ASN A 2 -27.81 -6.98 -2.33
C ASN A 2 -27.97 -7.24 -0.81
N LEU A 3 -26.89 -7.57 -0.12
CA LEU A 3 -26.89 -7.93 1.29
C LEU A 3 -26.75 -6.71 2.22
N PHE A 4 -26.13 -5.63 1.74
CA PHE A 4 -25.72 -4.48 2.58
C PHE A 4 -26.08 -3.11 1.97
N GLY A 5 -26.92 -3.09 0.93
CA GLY A 5 -27.34 -1.85 0.28
C GLY A 5 -26.34 -1.32 -0.75
N PRO A 6 -26.69 -0.23 -1.45
CA PRO A 6 -25.83 0.35 -2.48
C PRO A 6 -24.51 0.84 -1.86
N VAL A 7 -23.41 0.65 -2.58
CA VAL A 7 -22.07 1.10 -2.18
C VAL A 7 -21.61 2.19 -3.13
N ASP A 8 -20.90 3.18 -2.60
CA ASP A 8 -20.19 4.16 -3.40
C ASP A 8 -18.86 3.54 -3.86
N HIS A 9 -18.80 3.22 -5.15
CA HIS A 9 -17.63 2.56 -5.74
C HIS A 9 -16.42 3.51 -5.87
N GLU A 10 -16.66 4.81 -6.01
CA GLU A 10 -15.58 5.79 -6.13
C GLU A 10 -14.90 6.01 -4.78
N GLN A 11 -15.69 6.21 -3.73
CA GLN A 11 -15.18 6.34 -2.37
C GLN A 11 -14.43 5.08 -1.93
N LEU A 12 -15.02 3.90 -2.18
CA LEU A 12 -14.40 2.63 -1.79
C LEU A 12 -13.05 2.42 -2.51
N TRP A 13 -12.95 2.85 -3.76
CA TRP A 13 -11.69 2.76 -4.51
C TRP A 13 -10.63 3.70 -3.94
N GLN A 14 -10.98 4.95 -3.61
CA GLN A 14 -10.08 5.91 -2.98
C GLN A 14 -9.59 5.41 -1.60
N ASP A 15 -10.50 4.91 -0.77
CA ASP A 15 -10.16 4.36 0.54
C ASP A 15 -9.22 3.15 0.42
N PHE A 16 -9.49 2.28 -0.55
CA PHE A 16 -8.65 1.11 -0.83
C PHE A 16 -7.23 1.53 -1.26
N GLN A 17 -7.11 2.49 -2.18
CA GLN A 17 -5.80 2.98 -2.62
C GLN A 17 -5.03 3.63 -1.46
N HIS A 18 -5.70 4.41 -0.62
CA HIS A 18 -5.07 5.05 0.54
C HIS A 18 -4.57 4.01 1.55
N MET A 19 -5.37 2.98 1.86
CA MET A 19 -4.94 1.88 2.74
C MET A 19 -3.75 1.11 2.16
N LEU A 20 -3.76 0.84 0.85
CA LEU A 20 -2.66 0.16 0.17
C LEU A 20 -1.37 0.98 0.24
N HIS A 21 -1.45 2.28 -0.08
CA HIS A 21 -0.32 3.19 -0.07
C HIS A 21 0.34 3.26 1.31
N ASN A 22 -0.45 3.47 2.36
CA ASN A 22 0.04 3.53 3.74
C ASN A 22 0.73 2.21 4.16
N GLY A 23 0.20 1.07 3.70
CA GLY A 23 0.81 -0.23 3.94
C GLY A 23 2.17 -0.39 3.25
N ILE A 24 2.28 0.06 2.00
CA ILE A 24 3.53 0.02 1.23
C ILE A 24 4.56 0.97 1.85
N GLU A 25 4.18 2.20 2.19
CA GLU A 25 5.09 3.17 2.83
C GLU A 25 5.62 2.64 4.16
N GLY A 26 4.76 2.06 5.01
CA GLY A 26 5.18 1.46 6.26
C GLY A 26 6.13 0.28 6.06
N ALA A 27 5.89 -0.56 5.04
CA ALA A 27 6.78 -1.66 4.68
C ALA A 27 8.12 -1.13 4.15
N GLN A 28 8.10 -0.14 3.25
CA GLN A 28 9.29 0.46 2.65
C GLN A 28 10.19 1.10 3.71
N GLN A 29 9.62 1.80 4.69
CA GLN A 29 10.38 2.36 5.80
C GLN A 29 10.98 1.28 6.72
N LYS A 30 10.21 0.23 7.02
CA LYS A 30 10.65 -0.87 7.87
C LYS A 30 11.79 -1.68 7.25
N TRP A 31 11.75 -1.86 5.94
CA TRP A 31 12.63 -2.75 5.20
C TRP A 31 13.70 -2.02 4.40
N ASN A 32 13.65 -0.69 4.28
CA ASN A 32 14.48 0.06 3.32
C ASN A 32 14.42 -0.57 1.92
N PHE A 33 13.22 -0.89 1.45
CA PHE A 33 13.01 -1.54 0.16
C PHE A 33 11.81 -0.95 -0.56
N ASP A 34 11.99 -0.51 -1.80
CA ASP A 34 10.91 -0.03 -2.64
C ASP A 34 10.22 -1.21 -3.32
N PHE A 35 9.06 -1.60 -2.79
CA PHE A 35 8.27 -2.71 -3.32
C PHE A 35 7.59 -2.40 -4.65
N LEU A 36 7.48 -1.13 -5.06
CA LEU A 36 6.91 -0.75 -6.36
C LEU A 36 7.94 -0.87 -7.48
N GLN A 37 9.19 -0.50 -7.18
CA GLN A 37 10.30 -0.57 -8.12
C GLN A 37 11.07 -1.90 -8.05
N ASP A 38 10.75 -2.72 -7.05
CA ASP A 38 11.45 -3.98 -6.73
C ASP A 38 12.95 -3.75 -6.53
N THR A 39 13.30 -2.65 -5.86
CA THR A 39 14.68 -2.24 -5.64
C THR A 39 14.94 -1.90 -4.18
N PRO A 40 16.11 -2.26 -3.63
CA PRO A 40 16.54 -1.76 -2.33
C PRO A 40 16.50 -0.23 -2.30
N ALA A 41 15.89 0.33 -1.26
CA ALA A 41 15.93 1.76 -1.01
C ALA A 41 17.13 2.07 -0.12
N GLU A 42 17.69 3.27 -0.29
CA GLU A 42 18.85 3.70 0.50
C GLU A 42 18.46 3.78 1.99
N GLY A 43 19.22 3.10 2.86
CA GLY A 43 18.82 2.96 4.26
C GLY A 43 19.75 2.11 5.12
N LEU A 44 19.28 1.82 6.35
CA LEU A 44 20.07 1.11 7.37
C LEU A 44 20.21 -0.38 7.06
N LEU A 45 19.24 -0.97 6.38
CA LEU A 45 19.29 -2.36 5.92
C LEU A 45 19.99 -2.42 4.56
N GLN A 46 21.04 -3.22 4.48
CA GLN A 46 21.71 -3.56 3.22
C GLN A 46 21.12 -4.87 2.71
N TRP A 47 20.55 -4.83 1.50
CA TRP A 47 20.02 -6.01 0.81
C TRP A 47 21.13 -6.65 -0.04
N GLU A 48 21.27 -7.99 0.02
CA GLU A 48 22.29 -8.79 -0.71
C GLU A 48 21.82 -9.26 -2.09
#